data_AF-A0A4D4KTA5-F1
#
_entry.id   AF-A0A4D4KTA5-F1
#
_cell.length_a   1.000
_cell.length_b   1.000
_cell.length_c   1.000
_cell.angle_alpha   90.00
_cell.angle_beta   90.00
_cell.angle_gamma   90.00
#
_symmetry.space_group_name_H-M   'P 1'
#
loop_
_entity.id
_entity.type
_entity.pdbx_description
1 polymer ?
#
loop_
_entity_poly.entity_id
_entity_poly.type
_entity_poly.pdbx_seq_one_letter_code
_entity_poly.pdbx_strand_id
1 'polypeptide(L)'
;MQPGAVHAVQFGLEIPWETPITMFMGRHLTGMNVGVTTELAIARAVDSGDLDPVNVHPLPAQQAILDAFGALGFRFKSADLERGHIRGTRQRLPFYQEIEFYAPEQYRGLNQVELSFVADDREMDVVLEMDKKPGLFSEGSDTYRSFTMNLTTFQDTDWAAYLNQWLAQVGGKRNWF
;
A
#
# COMPACT_ATOMS: atom_id res chain seq x y z
N MET A 1 -14.22 -31.39 26.27
CA MET A 1 -14.84 -30.23 26.96
C MET A 1 -16.17 -30.68 27.55
N GLN A 2 -16.59 -30.15 28.70
CA GLN A 2 -17.93 -30.43 29.26
C GLN A 2 -18.99 -29.63 28.50
N PRO A 3 -20.21 -30.18 28.30
CA PRO A 3 -21.31 -29.43 27.70
C PRO A 3 -21.59 -28.12 28.47
N GLY A 4 -21.63 -26.99 27.76
CA GLY A 4 -21.91 -25.67 28.35
C GLY A 4 -20.73 -24.97 29.03
N ALA A 5 -19.52 -25.57 29.04
CA ALA A 5 -18.34 -24.90 29.57
C ALA A 5 -17.88 -23.77 28.63
N VAL A 6 -17.61 -22.58 29.19
CA VAL A 6 -17.03 -21.44 28.48
C VAL A 6 -15.52 -21.45 28.71
N HIS A 7 -14.76 -21.42 27.62
CA HIS A 7 -13.30 -21.31 27.65
C HIS A 7 -12.88 -20.01 26.96
N ALA A 8 -12.03 -19.23 27.63
CA ALA A 8 -11.46 -18.01 27.07
C ALA A 8 -9.94 -18.18 26.95
N VAL A 9 -9.39 -17.86 25.79
CA VAL A 9 -7.96 -17.85 25.52
C VAL A 9 -7.58 -16.43 25.13
N GLN A 10 -6.70 -15.81 25.90
CA GLN A 10 -6.16 -14.49 25.58
C GLN A 10 -5.04 -14.64 24.56
N PHE A 11 -5.05 -13.80 23.53
CA PHE A 11 -3.99 -13.76 22.53
C PHE A 11 -3.69 -12.30 22.16
N GLY A 12 -2.52 -12.09 21.58
CA GLY A 12 -2.10 -10.84 20.97
C GLY A 12 -1.38 -11.13 19.66
N LEU A 13 -1.56 -10.26 18.68
CA LEU A 13 -0.90 -10.33 17.39
C LEU A 13 -0.16 -9.03 17.17
N GLU A 14 1.12 -9.12 16.81
CA GLU A 14 1.84 -7.98 16.27
C GLU A 14 1.42 -7.79 14.81
N ILE A 15 1.00 -6.59 14.45
CA ILE A 15 0.64 -6.25 13.08
C ILE A 15 1.92 -5.87 12.34
N PRO A 16 2.30 -6.57 11.25
CA PRO A 16 3.44 -6.19 10.44
C PRO A 16 3.35 -4.73 9.96
N TRP A 17 4.47 -4.03 9.90
CA TRP A 17 4.53 -2.67 9.33
C TRP A 17 4.15 -2.62 7.83
N GLU A 18 4.31 -3.74 7.13
CA GLU A 18 3.90 -3.95 5.74
C GLU A 18 2.40 -4.30 5.58
N THR A 19 1.61 -4.30 6.67
CA THR A 19 0.19 -4.67 6.58
C THR A 19 -0.55 -3.73 5.63
N PRO A 20 -1.30 -4.26 4.64
CA PRO A 20 -1.99 -3.45 3.65
C PRO A 20 -2.97 -2.47 4.26
N ILE A 21 -3.03 -1.27 3.69
CA ILE A 21 -4.04 -0.28 4.05
C ILE A 21 -5.40 -0.80 3.58
N THR A 22 -6.37 -0.91 4.48
CA THR A 22 -7.76 -1.26 4.11
C THR A 22 -8.67 -0.04 4.13
N MET A 23 -8.23 1.07 4.72
CA MET A 23 -9.02 2.29 4.89
C MET A 23 -8.31 3.50 4.29
N PHE A 24 -9.00 4.26 3.43
CA PHE A 24 -8.51 5.53 2.90
C PHE A 24 -9.65 6.54 2.78
N MET A 25 -9.40 7.81 3.16
CA MET A 25 -10.41 8.88 3.17
C MET A 25 -11.72 8.49 3.89
N GLY A 26 -11.63 7.74 4.98
CA GLY A 26 -12.78 7.26 5.75
C GLY A 26 -13.62 6.17 5.07
N ARG A 27 -13.11 5.56 3.98
CA ARG A 27 -13.78 4.50 3.23
C ARG A 27 -12.92 3.25 3.19
N HIS A 28 -13.58 2.10 3.18
CA HIS A 28 -12.93 0.83 2.92
C HIS A 28 -12.48 0.75 1.46
N LEU A 29 -11.26 0.30 1.21
CA LEU A 29 -10.73 0.06 -0.11
C LEU A 29 -11.29 -1.26 -0.64
N THR A 30 -12.10 -1.21 -1.69
CA THR A 30 -12.66 -2.42 -2.32
C THR A 30 -11.53 -3.38 -2.71
N GLY A 31 -11.65 -4.66 -2.32
CA GLY A 31 -10.64 -5.68 -2.57
C GLY A 31 -9.65 -5.88 -1.41
N MET A 32 -9.50 -4.90 -0.52
CA MET A 32 -8.55 -4.96 0.61
C MET A 32 -9.19 -5.57 1.85
N ASN A 33 -9.32 -6.90 1.87
CA ASN A 33 -9.84 -7.62 3.02
C ASN A 33 -8.68 -8.15 3.87
N VAL A 34 -8.46 -7.53 5.03
CA VAL A 34 -7.54 -8.02 6.06
C VAL A 34 -8.36 -8.35 7.31
N GLY A 35 -8.09 -9.48 7.94
CA GLY A 35 -8.81 -9.90 9.13
C GLY A 35 -8.08 -10.98 9.91
N VAL A 36 -8.61 -11.29 11.09
CA VAL A 36 -8.14 -12.38 11.94
C VAL A 36 -9.06 -13.56 11.73
N THR A 37 -8.50 -14.68 11.27
CA THR A 37 -9.23 -15.94 11.16
C THR A 37 -9.02 -16.76 12.43
N THR A 38 -10.10 -17.14 13.09
CA THR A 38 -10.05 -18.05 14.25
C THR A 38 -10.52 -19.44 13.82
N GLU A 39 -9.67 -20.45 14.02
CA GLU A 39 -9.98 -21.84 13.70
C GLU A 39 -9.85 -22.71 14.96
N LEU A 40 -10.92 -23.46 15.27
CA LEU A 40 -10.90 -24.46 16.33
C LEU A 40 -10.75 -25.86 15.72
N ALA A 41 -9.52 -26.37 15.73
CA ALA A 41 -9.24 -27.73 15.26
C ALA A 41 -9.81 -28.78 16.24
N ILE A 42 -10.91 -29.44 15.85
CA ILE A 42 -11.49 -30.57 16.58
C ILE A 42 -11.35 -31.82 15.72
N ALA A 43 -10.73 -32.87 16.27
CA ALA A 43 -10.62 -34.14 15.57
C ALA A 43 -12.00 -34.66 15.14
N ARG A 44 -12.22 -34.77 13.81
CA ARG A 44 -13.44 -35.30 13.17
C ARG A 44 -14.70 -34.43 13.28
N ALA A 45 -14.58 -33.12 13.51
CA ALA A 45 -15.71 -32.19 13.40
C ALA A 45 -15.56 -31.28 12.16
N VAL A 46 -16.65 -30.59 11.79
CA VAL A 46 -16.62 -29.51 10.80
C VAL A 46 -15.93 -28.30 11.44
N ASP A 47 -14.94 -27.74 10.75
CA ASP A 47 -14.27 -26.52 11.19
C ASP A 47 -15.28 -25.37 11.28
N SER A 48 -15.28 -24.69 12.43
CA SER A 48 -16.03 -23.46 12.64
C SER A 48 -15.03 -22.31 12.53
N GLY A 49 -14.88 -21.80 11.31
CA GLY A 49 -14.08 -20.62 11.04
C GLY A 49 -14.90 -19.35 11.23
N ASP A 50 -14.28 -18.34 11.85
CA ASP A 50 -14.76 -16.96 11.88
C ASP A 50 -13.68 -16.04 11.28
N LEU A 51 -14.09 -14.97 10.59
CA LEU A 51 -13.21 -13.94 10.05
C LEU A 51 -13.63 -12.59 10.61
N ASP A 52 -12.83 -12.06 11.52
CA ASP A 52 -13.02 -10.73 12.08
C ASP A 52 -12.25 -9.70 11.22
N PRO A 53 -12.93 -8.79 10.49
CA PRO A 53 -12.26 -7.80 9.66
C PRO A 53 -11.51 -6.78 10.53
N VAL A 54 -10.30 -6.40 10.08
CA VAL A 54 -9.46 -5.39 10.71
C VAL A 54 -9.31 -4.19 9.78
N ASN A 55 -9.66 -3.01 10.30
CA ASN A 55 -9.43 -1.74 9.62
C ASN A 55 -7.98 -1.29 9.83
N VAL A 56 -7.22 -1.24 8.74
CA VAL A 56 -5.83 -0.79 8.73
C VAL A 56 -5.79 0.56 8.04
N HIS A 57 -5.47 1.58 8.84
CA HIS A 57 -5.31 2.95 8.37
C HIS A 57 -3.85 3.20 7.94
N PRO A 58 -3.60 4.17 7.04
CA PRO A 58 -2.25 4.51 6.65
C PRO A 58 -1.45 5.01 7.86
N LEU A 59 -0.16 4.69 7.89
CA LEU A 59 0.80 5.36 8.76
C LEU A 59 0.79 6.88 8.44
N PRO A 60 1.11 7.76 9.41
CA PRO A 60 1.16 9.20 9.15
C PRO A 60 2.04 9.59 7.95
N ALA A 61 3.16 8.89 7.80
CA ALA A 61 4.06 8.98 6.66
C ALA A 61 3.38 8.57 5.33
N GLN A 62 2.68 7.43 5.30
CA GLN A 62 1.92 7.01 4.12
C GLN A 62 0.83 8.02 3.77
N GLN A 63 0.10 8.51 4.78
CA GLN A 63 -0.93 9.52 4.61
C GLN A 63 -0.38 10.80 3.97
N ALA A 64 0.82 11.26 4.35
CA ALA A 64 1.43 12.44 3.75
C ALA A 64 1.68 12.30 2.23
N ILE A 65 2.09 11.11 1.77
CA ILE A 65 2.23 10.83 0.33
C ILE A 65 0.86 10.78 -0.35
N LEU A 66 -0.12 10.10 0.26
CA LEU A 66 -1.47 10.01 -0.29
C LEU A 66 -2.15 11.39 -0.40
N ASP A 67 -1.96 12.25 0.60
CA ASP A 67 -2.43 13.63 0.60
C ASP A 67 -1.74 14.47 -0.46
N ALA A 68 -0.44 14.26 -0.68
CA ALA A 68 0.30 14.92 -1.76
C ALA A 68 -0.24 14.54 -3.14
N PHE A 69 -0.58 13.26 -3.37
CA PHE A 69 -1.29 12.84 -4.59
C PHE A 69 -2.62 13.57 -4.75
N GLY A 70 -3.42 13.65 -3.69
CA GLY A 70 -4.69 14.38 -3.68
C GLY A 70 -4.52 15.87 -3.98
N ALA A 71 -3.52 16.53 -3.38
CA ALA A 71 -3.20 17.94 -3.60
C ALA A 71 -2.76 18.23 -5.04
N LEU A 72 -2.09 17.28 -5.69
CA LEU A 72 -1.70 17.36 -7.09
C LEU A 72 -2.85 17.03 -8.06
N GLY A 73 -4.02 16.64 -7.56
CA GLY A 73 -5.22 16.36 -8.35
C GLY A 73 -5.35 14.92 -8.83
N PHE A 74 -4.49 14.01 -8.34
CA PHE A 74 -4.64 12.58 -8.63
C PHE A 74 -5.89 12.02 -7.96
N ARG A 75 -6.55 11.12 -8.65
CA ARG A 75 -7.79 10.49 -8.16
C ARG A 75 -7.56 9.01 -7.94
N PHE A 76 -7.89 8.53 -6.75
CA PHE A 76 -7.84 7.11 -6.43
C PHE A 76 -8.63 6.29 -7.46
N LYS A 77 -8.04 5.17 -7.90
CA LYS A 77 -8.63 4.23 -8.86
C LYS A 77 -8.96 2.90 -8.18
N SER A 78 -7.95 2.22 -7.65
CA SER A 78 -8.04 0.88 -7.08
C SER A 78 -6.91 0.66 -6.08
N ALA A 79 -7.04 -0.40 -5.27
CA ALA A 79 -5.92 -0.98 -4.54
C ALA A 79 -6.00 -2.50 -4.64
N ASP A 80 -4.87 -3.17 -4.84
CA ASP A 80 -4.79 -4.63 -4.93
C ASP A 80 -3.55 -5.18 -4.18
N LEU A 81 -3.56 -6.49 -3.91
CA LEU A 81 -2.41 -7.23 -3.36
C LEU A 81 -1.74 -8.03 -4.46
N GLU A 82 -0.50 -7.67 -4.76
CA GLU A 82 0.30 -8.35 -5.76
C GLU A 82 1.25 -9.34 -5.11
N ARG A 83 1.23 -10.59 -5.59
CA ARG A 83 2.13 -11.63 -5.10
C ARG A 83 3.52 -11.43 -5.67
N GLY A 84 4.52 -11.29 -4.82
CA GLY A 84 5.91 -11.12 -5.24
C GLY A 84 6.70 -10.24 -4.29
N HIS A 85 7.88 -9.83 -4.74
CA HIS A 85 8.74 -8.90 -4.03
C HIS A 85 9.16 -7.76 -4.95
N ILE A 86 9.10 -6.54 -4.44
CA ILE A 86 9.67 -5.37 -5.11
C ILE A 86 11.18 -5.39 -4.86
N ARG A 87 11.95 -5.47 -5.94
CA ARG A 87 13.42 -5.49 -5.86
C ARG A 87 13.97 -4.21 -5.24
N GLY A 88 15.04 -4.35 -4.45
CA GLY A 88 15.73 -3.23 -3.83
C GLY A 88 14.97 -2.57 -2.67
N THR A 89 13.91 -3.20 -2.16
CA THR A 89 13.16 -2.72 -0.99
C THR A 89 13.42 -3.58 0.25
N ARG A 90 12.98 -3.09 1.41
CA ARG A 90 13.03 -3.83 2.68
C ARG A 90 11.93 -4.89 2.88
N GLN A 91 11.22 -5.27 1.81
CA GLN A 91 10.03 -6.10 1.86
C GLN A 91 10.31 -7.48 2.45
N ARG A 92 9.42 -7.95 3.34
CA ARG A 92 9.49 -9.29 3.95
C ARG A 92 8.25 -10.13 3.65
N LEU A 93 7.09 -9.50 3.47
CA LEU A 93 5.88 -10.24 3.12
C LEU A 93 5.95 -10.75 1.67
N PRO A 94 5.37 -11.91 1.34
CA PRO A 94 5.43 -12.49 -0.01
C PRO A 94 4.48 -11.82 -1.02
N PHE A 95 3.97 -10.63 -0.66
CA PHE A 95 3.11 -9.77 -1.45
C PHE A 95 3.31 -8.32 -1.02
N TYR A 96 2.85 -7.39 -1.83
CA TYR A 96 2.82 -5.95 -1.54
C TYR A 96 1.51 -5.35 -2.03
N GLN A 97 1.15 -4.20 -1.46
CA GLN A 97 -0.04 -3.47 -1.88
C GLN A 97 0.30 -2.46 -2.97
N GLU A 98 -0.45 -2.50 -4.06
CA GLU A 98 -0.45 -1.45 -5.07
C GLU A 98 -1.67 -0.55 -4.87
N ILE A 99 -1.45 0.75 -4.77
CA ILE A 99 -2.48 1.78 -4.73
C ILE A 99 -2.38 2.57 -6.04
N GLU A 100 -3.45 2.52 -6.82
CA GLU A 100 -3.48 3.11 -8.15
C GLU A 100 -4.21 4.45 -8.18
N PHE A 101 -3.67 5.38 -8.96
CA PHE A 101 -4.24 6.70 -9.17
C PHE A 101 -4.36 7.03 -10.65
N TYR A 102 -5.48 7.65 -11.05
CA TYR A 102 -5.57 8.37 -12.30
C TYR A 102 -4.84 9.70 -12.20
N ALA A 103 -4.02 9.99 -13.22
CA ALA A 103 -3.37 11.29 -13.35
C ALA A 103 -4.36 12.39 -13.79
N PRO A 104 -4.23 13.63 -13.28
CA PRO A 104 -4.98 14.77 -13.78
C PRO A 104 -4.42 15.29 -15.11
N GLU A 105 -5.26 16.00 -15.87
CA GLU A 105 -4.98 16.45 -17.25
C GLU A 105 -3.72 17.31 -17.39
N GLN A 106 -3.28 17.96 -16.32
CA GLN A 106 -2.05 18.76 -16.30
C GLN A 106 -0.78 17.92 -16.54
N TYR A 107 -0.79 16.63 -16.19
CA TYR A 107 0.29 15.69 -16.50
C TYR A 107 -0.02 14.98 -17.81
N ARG A 108 0.10 15.70 -18.93
CA ARG A 108 -0.16 15.14 -20.27
C ARG A 108 0.67 13.88 -20.50
N GLY A 109 0.11 12.91 -21.22
CA GLY A 109 0.80 11.66 -21.56
C GLY A 109 0.91 10.62 -20.44
N LEU A 110 0.68 11.02 -19.17
CA LEU A 110 0.58 10.11 -18.03
C LEU A 110 -0.90 9.73 -17.82
N ASN A 111 -1.20 8.44 -17.76
CA ASN A 111 -2.57 7.98 -17.49
C ASN A 111 -2.73 7.60 -16.02
N GLN A 112 -1.78 6.82 -15.51
CA GLN A 112 -1.87 6.21 -14.18
C GLN A 112 -0.52 6.18 -13.47
N VAL A 113 -0.58 6.27 -12.15
CA VAL A 113 0.54 6.03 -11.25
C VAL A 113 0.14 4.98 -10.24
N GLU A 114 0.99 3.99 -10.06
CA GLU A 114 0.89 2.97 -9.02
C GLU A 114 1.87 3.31 -7.91
N LEU A 115 1.43 3.10 -6.68
CA LEU A 115 2.15 3.45 -5.47
C LEU A 115 2.19 2.23 -4.54
N SER A 116 3.39 1.82 -4.13
CA SER A 116 3.59 0.78 -3.13
C SER A 116 4.39 1.33 -1.95
N PHE A 117 4.05 0.85 -0.75
CA PHE A 117 4.72 1.20 0.49
C PHE A 117 5.31 -0.05 1.15
N VAL A 118 6.59 0.02 1.52
CA VAL A 118 7.26 -1.05 2.24
C VAL A 118 7.91 -0.48 3.50
N ALA A 119 7.20 -0.57 4.62
CA ALA A 119 7.60 0.03 5.89
C ALA A 119 8.22 -0.97 6.85
N ASP A 120 9.15 -0.49 7.67
CA ASP A 120 9.55 -1.10 8.94
C ASP A 120 9.24 -0.15 10.12
N ASP A 121 9.83 -0.40 11.28
CA ASP A 121 9.62 0.40 12.50
C ASP A 121 10.29 1.79 12.47
N ARG A 122 11.06 2.10 11.42
CA ARG A 122 11.90 3.31 11.33
C ARG A 122 11.66 4.11 10.06
N GLU A 123 11.53 3.43 8.93
CA GLU A 123 11.47 4.03 7.60
C GLU A 123 10.60 3.22 6.62
N MET A 124 10.32 3.82 5.48
CA MET A 124 9.46 3.27 4.45
C MET A 124 10.05 3.50 3.07
N ASP A 125 10.05 2.46 2.23
CA ASP A 125 10.41 2.55 0.84
C ASP A 125 9.12 2.86 0.11
N VAL A 126 9.16 3.96 -0.64
CA VAL A 126 8.07 4.42 -1.48
C VAL A 126 8.45 4.09 -2.90
N VAL A 127 7.64 3.28 -3.55
CA VAL A 127 7.86 2.83 -4.92
C VAL A 127 6.74 3.35 -5.79
N LEU A 128 7.11 4.01 -6.88
CA LEU A 128 6.19 4.61 -7.83
C LEU A 128 6.46 4.08 -9.24
N GLU A 129 5.39 3.69 -9.91
CA GLU A 129 5.42 3.20 -11.28
C GLU A 129 4.41 3.96 -12.14
N MET A 130 4.84 4.44 -13.31
CA MET A 130 3.99 5.18 -14.24
C MET A 130 3.60 4.34 -15.45
N ASP A 131 2.32 4.38 -15.82
CA ASP A 131 1.76 3.69 -17.00
C ASP A 131 2.25 2.24 -17.13
N LYS A 132 2.34 1.54 -16.01
CA LYS A 132 2.79 0.15 -15.98
C LYS A 132 1.88 -0.69 -16.86
N LYS A 133 2.50 -1.56 -17.65
CA LYS A 133 1.77 -2.62 -18.35
C LYS A 133 1.75 -3.85 -17.44
N PRO A 134 0.58 -4.50 -17.27
CA PRO A 134 0.50 -5.72 -16.47
C PRO A 134 1.59 -6.73 -16.86
N GLY A 135 2.36 -7.22 -15.87
CA GLY A 135 3.37 -8.26 -16.06
C GLY A 135 4.77 -7.79 -16.51
N LEU A 136 5.05 -6.48 -16.61
CA LEU A 136 6.39 -5.94 -16.89
C LEU A 136 6.92 -5.09 -15.72
N PHE A 137 7.73 -5.70 -14.85
CA PHE A 137 8.69 -4.96 -14.04
C PHE A 137 9.97 -4.79 -14.85
N SER A 138 10.17 -3.62 -15.45
CA SER A 138 11.45 -3.27 -16.06
C SER A 138 12.17 -2.24 -15.20
N GLU A 139 13.00 -2.71 -14.28
CA GLU A 139 13.97 -1.83 -13.61
C GLU A 139 14.86 -1.18 -14.67
N GLY A 140 14.88 0.16 -14.71
CA GLY A 140 15.69 0.93 -15.66
C GLY A 140 14.91 1.69 -16.73
N SER A 141 13.58 1.64 -16.75
CA SER A 141 12.79 2.62 -17.50
C SER A 141 12.66 3.94 -16.71
N ASP A 142 12.54 5.07 -17.42
CA ASP A 142 12.25 6.39 -16.82
C ASP A 142 10.89 6.44 -16.06
N THR A 143 10.16 5.33 -15.96
CA THR A 143 8.82 5.22 -15.38
C THR A 143 8.79 4.68 -13.96
N TYR A 144 9.96 4.32 -13.41
CA TYR A 144 10.12 3.75 -12.08
C TYR A 144 10.87 4.72 -11.16
N ARG A 145 10.41 4.86 -9.92
CA ARG A 145 11.13 5.59 -8.87
C ARG A 145 10.96 4.88 -7.54
N SER A 146 12.06 4.74 -6.82
CA SER A 146 12.05 4.32 -5.42
C SER A 146 12.85 5.32 -4.58
N PHE A 147 12.37 5.60 -3.37
CA PHE A 147 13.09 6.38 -2.37
C PHE A 147 12.68 5.95 -0.96
N THR A 148 13.57 6.19 0.00
CA THR A 148 13.31 5.90 1.40
C THR A 148 12.84 7.16 2.13
N MET A 149 11.89 6.98 3.03
CA MET A 149 11.26 8.03 3.81
C MET A 149 11.28 7.64 5.29
N ASN A 150 11.83 8.49 6.15
CA ASN A 150 11.87 8.25 7.58
C ASN A 150 10.49 8.51 8.22
N LEU A 151 10.03 7.61 9.10
CA LEU A 151 8.69 7.71 9.70
C LEU A 151 8.55 8.84 10.74
N THR A 152 9.65 9.45 11.19
CA THR A 152 9.66 10.49 12.23
C THR A 152 9.99 11.89 11.71
N THR A 153 10.60 12.01 10.53
CA THR A 153 10.99 13.30 9.92
C THR A 153 10.35 13.54 8.56
N PHE A 154 9.38 12.72 8.16
CA PHE A 154 8.72 12.86 6.85
C PHE A 154 8.10 14.26 6.63
N GLN A 155 7.66 14.92 7.70
CA GLN A 155 7.07 16.26 7.65
C GLN A 155 8.04 17.36 7.21
N ASP A 156 9.35 17.10 7.21
CA ASP A 156 10.36 18.08 6.80
C ASP A 156 10.44 18.26 5.28
N THR A 157 9.71 17.42 4.52
CA THR A 157 9.66 17.45 3.06
C THR A 157 8.30 17.91 2.56
N ASP A 158 8.30 18.86 1.63
CA ASP A 158 7.10 19.16 0.83
C ASP A 158 6.89 18.06 -0.22
N TRP A 159 6.11 17.05 0.14
CA TRP A 159 5.87 15.88 -0.70
C TRP A 159 5.11 16.22 -1.99
N ALA A 160 4.22 17.21 -1.98
CA ALA A 160 3.52 17.63 -3.19
C ALA A 160 4.51 18.27 -4.17
N ALA A 161 5.38 19.17 -3.70
CA ALA A 161 6.42 19.76 -4.54
C ALA A 161 7.42 18.69 -5.03
N TYR A 162 7.85 17.78 -4.16
CA TYR A 162 8.79 16.70 -4.50
C TYR A 162 8.22 15.78 -5.60
N LEU A 163 6.99 15.28 -5.42
CA LEU A 163 6.34 14.42 -6.40
C LEU A 163 6.08 15.16 -7.71
N ASN A 164 5.62 16.41 -7.65
CA ASN A 164 5.40 17.23 -8.84
C ASN A 164 6.67 17.44 -9.65
N GLN A 165 7.79 17.75 -8.98
CA GLN A 165 9.08 17.93 -9.64
C GLN A 165 9.52 16.64 -10.36
N TRP A 166 9.37 15.49 -9.70
CA TRP A 166 9.71 14.21 -10.31
C TRP A 166 8.80 13.85 -11.50
N LEU A 167 7.49 14.00 -11.35
CA LEU A 167 6.51 13.77 -12.43
C LEU A 167 6.82 14.66 -13.65
N ALA A 168 7.17 15.93 -13.42
CA ALA A 168 7.55 16.85 -14.48
C ALA A 168 8.87 16.43 -15.17
N GLN A 169 9.87 15.94 -14.43
CA GLN A 169 11.13 15.45 -15.01
C GLN A 169 10.91 14.23 -15.91
N VAL A 170 10.08 13.27 -15.47
CA VAL A 170 9.75 12.08 -16.27
C VAL A 170 8.98 12.49 -17.53
N GLY A 171 7.99 13.37 -17.39
CA GLY A 171 7.24 13.89 -18.55
C GLY A 171 8.12 14.66 -19.54
N GLY A 172 9.06 15.47 -19.05
CA GLY A 172 10.00 16.21 -19.91
C GLY A 172 10.88 15.28 -20.76
N LYS A 173 11.36 14.16 -20.20
CA LYS A 173 12.13 13.16 -20.95
C LYS A 173 11.30 12.42 -22.01
N ARG A 174 9.98 12.29 -21.78
CA ARG A 174 9.06 11.56 -22.68
C ARG A 174 8.35 12.49 -23.67
N ASN A 175 8.75 13.76 -23.74
CA ASN A 175 8.16 14.80 -24.59
C ASN A 175 6.65 14.97 -24.35
N TRP A 176 6.24 14.83 -23.08
CA TRP A 176 4.86 14.99 -22.63
C TRP A 176 4.45 16.46 -22.44
N PHE A 177 5.43 17.37 -22.46
CA PHE A 177 5.26 18.83 -22.39
C PHE A 177 5.67 19.49 -23.71
#